data_AF-A0A257UHF6-F1
#
_entry.id   AF-A0A257UHF6-F1
#
_cell.length_a   1.000
_cell.length_b   1.000
_cell.length_c   1.000
_cell.angle_alpha   90.00
_cell.angle_beta   90.00
_cell.angle_gamma   90.00
#
_symmetry.space_group_name_H-M   'P 1'
#
loop_
_entity.id
_entity.type
_entity.pdbx_description
1 polymer ?
#
loop_
_entity_poly.entity_id
_entity_poly.type
_entity_poly.pdbx_seq_one_letter_code
_entity_poly.pdbx_strand_id
1 'polypeptide(L)' 'MILTLDAKRRLTLPATLVPAKPGDHFKAEFDAEEDAIVFRRIATRDNWLDVLKTCPEDMNDLPARRREYPRRRTL' A
#
# COMPACT_ATOMS: atom_id res chain seq x y z
N MET A 1 -27.44 9.37 -12.20
CA MET A 1 -27.02 9.58 -10.81
C MET A 1 -26.16 10.82 -10.78
N ILE A 2 -26.55 11.88 -10.06
CA ILE A 2 -25.75 13.11 -9.96
C ILE A 2 -24.76 12.91 -8.81
N LEU A 3 -23.47 12.96 -9.12
CA LEU A 3 -22.40 12.92 -8.13
C LEU A 3 -22.10 14.36 -7.69
N THR A 4 -22.34 14.66 -6.42
CA THR A 4 -22.05 15.98 -5.85
C THR A 4 -20.75 15.93 -5.07
N LEU A 5 -19.87 16.90 -5.31
CA LEU A 5 -18.72 17.15 -4.44
C LEU A 5 -19.20 17.91 -3.20
N ASP A 6 -18.83 17.44 -2.02
CA ASP A 6 -19.11 18.18 -0.78
C ASP A 6 -18.25 19.45 -0.67
N ALA A 7 -18.48 20.25 0.38
CA ALA A 7 -17.69 21.47 0.65
C ALA A 7 -16.19 21.21 0.85
N LYS A 8 -15.79 19.96 1.12
CA LYS A 8 -14.40 19.50 1.26
C LYS A 8 -13.91 18.80 0.00
N ARG A 9 -14.64 18.87 -1.12
CA ARG A 9 -14.38 18.21 -2.41
C ARG A 9 -14.30 16.69 -2.32
N ARG A 10 -15.10 16.08 -1.46
CA ARG A 10 -15.23 14.62 -1.31
C ARG A 10 -16.35 14.11 -2.20
N LEU A 11 -16.10 12.97 -2.83
CA LEU A 11 -17.07 12.25 -3.65
C LEU A 11 -17.68 11.12 -2.82
N THR A 12 -19.00 11.11 -2.65
CA THR A 12 -19.69 10.00 -1.97
C THR A 12 -20.19 9.02 -3.01
N LEU A 13 -19.73 7.77 -2.93
CA LEU A 13 -20.09 6.71 -3.88
C LEU A 13 -20.99 5.67 -3.19
N PRO A 14 -22.03 5.16 -3.86
CA PRO A 14 -22.82 4.05 -3.37
C PRO A 14 -21.95 2.79 -3.23
N ALA A 15 -22.18 2.03 -2.16
CA ALA A 15 -21.48 0.75 -1.92
C ALA A 15 -21.74 -0.29 -3.03
N THR A 16 -22.87 -0.17 -3.74
CA THR A 16 -23.21 -1.02 -4.90
C THR A 16 -22.29 -0.77 -6.09
N LEU A 17 -21.74 0.44 -6.24
CA LEU A 17 -20.82 0.79 -7.32
C LEU A 17 -19.39 0.42 -6.97
N VAL A 18 -18.97 0.68 -5.73
CA VAL A 18 -17.63 0.36 -5.24
C VAL A 18 -17.72 -0.22 -3.82
N PRO A 19 -17.57 -1.54 -3.64
CA PRO A 19 -17.54 -2.16 -2.32
C PRO A 19 -16.17 -1.89 -1.67
N ALA A 20 -15.99 -0.67 -1.17
CA ALA A 20 -14.79 -0.24 -0.45
C ALA A 20 -14.91 -0.62 1.03
N LYS A 21 -13.78 -0.98 1.65
CA LYS A 21 -13.67 -1.25 3.09
C LYS A 21 -12.77 -0.19 3.76
N PRO A 22 -12.91 0.05 5.08
CA PRO A 22 -11.96 0.89 5.80
C PRO A 22 -10.53 0.38 5.60
N GLY A 23 -9.61 1.27 5.23
CA GLY A 23 -8.22 0.93 4.89
C GLY A 23 -7.94 0.72 3.40
N ASP A 24 -8.97 0.66 2.55
CA ASP A 24 -8.76 0.70 1.10
C ASP A 24 -8.26 2.09 0.68
N HIS A 25 -7.22 2.11 -0.17
CA HIS A 25 -6.71 3.32 -0.77
C HIS A 25 -6.99 3.32 -2.28
N PHE A 26 -7.23 4.49 -2.85
CA PHE A 26 -7.52 4.66 -4.28
C PHE A 26 -6.58 5.71 -4.86
N LYS A 27 -6.02 5.42 -6.03
CA LYS A 27 -5.34 6.41 -6.86
C LYS A 27 -6.39 7.06 -7.75
N ALA A 28 -6.44 8.38 -7.75
CA ALA A 28 -7.29 9.16 -8.65
C ALA A 28 -6.42 9.85 -9.68
N GLU A 29 -6.71 9.62 -10.96
CA GLU A 29 -6.02 10.26 -12.08
C GLU A 29 -7.05 10.83 -13.05
N PHE A 30 -6.73 11.98 -13.64
CA PHE A 30 -7.53 12.54 -14.71
C PHE A 30 -7.07 11.95 -16.04
N ASP A 31 -8.01 11.35 -16.76
CA ASP A 31 -7.83 10.89 -18.13
C ASP A 31 -8.37 11.98 -19.07
N ALA A 32 -7.46 12.58 -19.84
CA ALA A 32 -7.79 13.68 -20.75
C ALA A 32 -8.47 13.20 -22.04
N GLU A 33 -8.34 11.92 -22.41
CA GLU A 33 -8.99 11.36 -23.60
C GLU A 33 -10.46 11.08 -23.32
N GLU A 34 -10.76 10.57 -22.12
CA GLU A 34 -12.14 10.28 -21.70
C GLU A 34 -12.83 11.44 -20.95
N ASP A 35 -12.11 12.53 -20.70
CA ASP A 35 -12.53 13.66 -19.84
C ASP A 35 -13.10 13.17 -18.49
N ALA A 36 -12.42 12.18 -17.90
CA ALA A 36 -12.92 11.41 -16.76
C ALA A 36 -11.88 11.33 -15.64
N ILE A 37 -12.34 11.25 -14.39
CA ILE A 37 -11.49 10.91 -13.25
C ILE A 37 -11.56 9.40 -13.02
N VAL A 38 -10.45 8.72 -13.26
CA VAL A 38 -10.34 7.27 -13.08
C VAL A 38 -9.85 6.97 -11.67
N PHE A 39 -10.66 6.21 -10.92
CA PHE A 39 -10.31 5.74 -9.58
C PHE A 39 -9.84 4.29 -9.63
N ARG A 40 -8.53 4.08 -9.42
CA ARG A 40 -7.95 2.74 -9.32
C ARG A 40 -7.74 2.36 -7.87
N ARG A 41 -8.29 1.21 -7.44
CA ARG A 41 -7.99 0.66 -6.11
C ARG A 41 -6.51 0.31 -6.04
N ILE A 42 -5.81 0.86 -5.06
CA ILE A 42 -4.46 0.45 -4.73
C ILE A 42 -4.61 -0.85 -3.97
N ALA A 43 -4.21 -1.96 -4.59
CA ALA A 43 -4.09 -3.21 -3.86
C ALA A 43 -3.18 -2.95 -2.66
N THR A 44 -3.71 -3.14 -1.46
CA THR A 44 -2.89 -3.42 -0.29
C THR A 44 -2.10 -4.65 -0.70
N ARG A 45 -0.84 -4.46 -1.09
CA ARG A 45 0.03 -5.57 -1.46
C ARG A 45 -0.10 -6.62 -0.36
N ASP A 46 -0.13 -7.88 -0.79
CA ASP A 46 -0.03 -9.03 0.09
C ASP A 46 0.93 -8.71 1.22
N ASN A 47 0.52 -9.12 2.43
CA ASN A 47 1.28 -9.01 3.65
C ASN A 47 2.77 -9.06 3.33
N TRP A 48 3.48 -7.95 3.50
CA TRP A 48 4.89 -7.82 3.09
C TRP A 48 5.77 -8.94 3.68
N LEU A 49 5.31 -9.54 4.78
CA LEU A 49 5.86 -10.73 5.42
C LEU A 49 5.75 -11.99 4.55
N ASP A 50 4.69 -12.17 3.78
CA ASP A 50 4.53 -13.28 2.84
C ASP A 50 5.43 -13.10 1.60
N VAL A 51 5.64 -11.86 1.17
CA VAL A 51 6.67 -11.54 0.16
C VAL A 51 8.07 -11.89 0.70
N LEU A 52 8.37 -11.52 1.95
CA LEU A 52 9.64 -11.85 2.61
C LEU A 52 9.84 -13.38 2.75
N LYS A 53 8.79 -14.13 3.11
CA LYS A 53 8.82 -15.60 3.18
C LYS A 53 9.04 -16.28 1.83
N THR A 54 8.73 -15.60 0.73
CA THR A 54 8.95 -16.13 -0.63
C THR A 54 10.41 -15.95 -1.07
N CYS A 55 11.25 -15.28 -0.28
CA CYS A 55 12.67 -15.15 -0.57
C CYS A 55 13.32 -16.54 -0.64
N PRO A 56 13.91 -16.92 -1.80
CA PRO A 56 14.51 -18.25 -1.98
C PRO A 56 15.87 -18.38 -1.28
N GLU A 57 16.47 -17.27 -0.87
CA GLU A 57 17.79 -17.22 -0.23
C GLU A 57 17.71 -17.59 1.26
N ASP A 58 18.63 -18.43 1.72
CA ASP A 58 18.77 -18.77 3.13
C ASP A 58 19.28 -17.55 3.92
N MET A 59 18.57 -17.19 5.00
CA MET A 59 18.97 -16.10 5.90
C MET A 59 20.33 -16.37 6.57
N ASN A 60 20.79 -17.61 6.58
CA ASN A 60 22.10 -18.00 7.11
C ASN A 60 23.23 -17.83 6.10
N ASP A 61 22.93 -17.64 4.81
CA ASP A 61 23.92 -17.34 3.76
C ASP A 61 24.25 -15.83 3.69
N LEU A 62 24.31 -15.20 4.87
CA LEU A 62 24.72 -13.80 4.99
C LEU A 62 26.24 -13.75 5.19
N PRO A 63 26.95 -12.84 4.50
CA PRO A 63 28.37 -12.67 4.70
C PRO A 63 28.67 -12.30 6.15
N ALA A 64 29.82 -12.78 6.64
CA ALA A 64 30.24 -12.51 8.00
C ALA A 64 30.26 -11.00 8.27
N ARG A 65 29.71 -10.62 9.43
CA ARG A 65 29.65 -9.22 9.84
C ARG A 65 31.06 -8.65 9.95
N ARG A 66 31.33 -7.55 9.25
CA ARG A 66 32.65 -6.89 9.27
C ARG A 66 33.09 -6.45 10.68
N ARG A 67 32.15 -6.24 11.61
CA ARG A 67 32.42 -5.78 12.98
C ARG A 67 31.62 -6.58 13.99
N GLU A 68 32.27 -6.93 15.09
CA GLU A 68 31.63 -7.58 16.22
C GLU A 68 30.51 -6.70 16.81
N TYR A 69 29.53 -7.31 17.46
CA TYR A 69 28.53 -6.57 18.21
C TYR A 69 29.18 -5.80 19.35
N PRO A 70 28.69 -4.59 19.67
CA PRO A 70 29.13 -3.87 20.85
C PRO A 70 28.85 -4.72 22.09
N ARG A 71 29.91 -5.16 22.78
CA ARG A 71 29.77 -5.89 24.04
C ARG A 71 29.38 -4.92 25.14
N ARG A 72 28.36 -5.26 25.93
CA ARG A 72 28.06 -4.55 27.18
C ARG A 72 29.30 -4.66 28.07
N ARG A 73 29.83 -3.51 28.52
CA ARG A 73 30.85 -3.49 29.57
C ARG A 73 30.16 -3.91 30.87
N THR A 74 30.54 -5.05 31.43
CA THR A 74 30.27 -5.35 32.84
C THR A 74 31.08 -4.35 33.67
N LEU A 75 30.37 -3.58 34.51
CA LEU A 75 30.96 -2.70 35.52
C LEU A 75 31.67 -3.51 36.60
#